data_AF-A0A520A629-F1
#
_entry.id   AF-A0A520A629-F1
#
_cell.length_a   1.000
_cell.length_b   1.000
_cell.length_c   1.000
_cell.angle_alpha   90.00
_cell.angle_beta   90.00
_cell.angle_gamma   90.00
#
_symmetry.space_group_name_H-M   'P 1'
#
loop_
_entity.id
_entity.type
_entity.pdbx_description
1 polymer ?
#
loop_
_entity_poly.entity_id
_entity_poly.type
_entity_poly.pdbx_seq_one_letter_code
_entity_poly.pdbx_strand_id
1 'polypeptide(L)' 'MRAVLQRVTQASCTVDGTITGEIETGFLVLLGIEDADT' A
#
# COMPACT_ATOMS: atom_id res chain seq x y z
N MET A 1 -0.12 8.44 -13.22
CA MET A 1 -0.21 7.49 -12.10
C MET A 1 1.20 7.32 -11.60
N ARG A 2 1.41 7.38 -10.30
CA ARG A 2 2.74 7.20 -9.72
C ARG A 2 2.66 6.29 -8.51
N ALA A 3 3.64 5.39 -8.38
CA ALA A 3 3.72 4.49 -7.24
C ALA A 3 5.09 4.61 -6.56
N VAL A 4 5.09 4.61 -5.23
CA VAL A 4 6.29 4.34 -4.42
C VAL A 4 6.24 2.89 -3.98
N LEU A 5 7.24 2.11 -4.37
CA LEU A 5 7.36 0.70 -4.03
C LEU A 5 8.32 0.53 -2.86
N GLN A 6 7.88 -0.22 -1.85
CA GLN A 6 8.70 -0.61 -0.71
C GLN A 6 8.74 -2.13 -0.62
N ARG A 7 9.92 -2.74 -0.75
CA ARG A 7 10.10 -4.16 -0.44
C ARG A 7 10.01 -4.34 1.07
N VAL A 8 9.12 -5.22 1.52
CA VAL A 8 8.84 -5.44 2.94
C VAL A 8 8.87 -6.93 3.28
N THR A 9 9.23 -7.26 4.52
CA THR A 9 9.05 -8.61 5.08
C THR A 9 7.64 -8.79 5.67
N GLN A 10 6.96 -7.69 5.97
CA GLN A 10 5.56 -7.60 6.38
C GLN A 10 5.02 -6.17 6.21
N ALA A 11 3.71 -6.00 6.02
CA ALA A 11 3.02 -4.72 6.13
C ALA A 11 1.55 -4.92 6.51
N SER A 12 0.95 -3.95 7.19
CA SER A 12 -0.47 -3.96 7.55
C SER A 12 -1.11 -2.57 7.48
N CYS A 13 -2.41 -2.54 7.23
CA CYS A 13 -3.26 -1.35 7.30
C CYS A 13 -4.26 -1.53 8.44
N THR A 14 -4.42 -0.50 9.28
CA THR A 14 -5.33 -0.52 10.43
C THR A 14 -6.23 0.70 10.38
N VAL A 15 -7.53 0.50 10.56
CA VAL A 15 -8.54 1.56 10.68
C VAL A 15 -9.33 1.29 11.96
N ASP A 16 -9.44 2.31 12.83
CA ASP A 16 -10.13 2.21 14.12
C ASP A 16 -9.68 1.00 14.98
N GLY A 17 -8.37 0.71 14.95
CA GLY A 17 -7.77 -0.41 15.68
C GLY A 17 -8.02 -1.80 15.07
N THR A 18 -8.73 -1.90 13.94
CA THR A 18 -8.99 -3.16 13.24
C THR A 18 -8.10 -3.28 12.00
N ILE A 19 -7.44 -4.42 11.81
CA ILE A 19 -6.62 -4.69 10.62
C ILE A 19 -7.57 -4.88 9.42
N THR A 20 -7.41 -4.03 8.41
CA THR A 20 -8.21 -4.08 7.17
C THR A 20 -7.49 -4.80 6.04
N GLY A 21 -6.17 -4.98 6.16
CA GLY A 21 -5.36 -5.73 5.23
C GLY A 21 -3.95 -5.93 5.78
N GLU A 22 -3.36 -7.08 5.47
CA GLU A 22 -2.00 -7.41 5.87
C GLU A 22 -1.35 -8.32 4.81
N ILE A 23 -0.03 -8.23 4.73
CA ILE A 23 0.82 -9.08 3.90
C ILE A 23 2.08 -9.49 4.68
N GLU A 24 2.64 -10.64 4.32
CA GLU A 24 3.97 -11.05 4.75
C GLU A 24 5.04 -10.48 3.80
N THR A 25 5.95 -11.31 3.29
CA THR A 25 7.02 -10.86 2.41
C THR A 25 6.49 -10.45 1.04
N GLY A 26 6.77 -9.22 0.62
CA GLY A 26 6.27 -8.69 -0.65
C GLY A 26 6.61 -7.23 -0.86
N PHE A 27 5.69 -6.50 -1.50
CA PHE A 27 5.82 -5.07 -1.74
C PHE A 27 4.61 -4.32 -1.19
N LEU A 28 4.86 -3.23 -0.45
CA LEU A 28 3.87 -2.21 -0.15
C LEU A 28 3.90 -1.18 -1.28
N VAL A 29 2.71 -0.84 -1.80
CA VAL A 29 2.53 0.10 -2.89
C VAL A 29 1.77 1.32 -2.36
N LEU A 30 2.43 2.46 -2.30
CA LEU A 30 1.77 3.74 -2.08
C LEU A 30 1.45 4.35 -3.43
N LEU A 31 0.17 4.40 -3.79
CA LEU A 31 -0.30 4.81 -5.10
C LEU A 31 -0.85 6.23 -5.07
N GLY A 32 -0.31 7.10 -5.93
CA GLY A 32 -0.84 8.41 -6.24
C GLY A 32 -1.49 8.41 -7.63
N ILE A 33 -2.72 8.89 -7.69
CA ILE A 33 -3.50 9.03 -8.93
C ILE A 33 -3.76 10.53 -9.14
N GLU A 34 -3.52 11.02 -10.35
CA GLU A 34 -3.83 12.39 -10.79
C GLU A 34 -4.97 12.40 -11.83
N ASP A 35 -5.63 13.54 -12.02
CA ASP A 35 -6.80 13.67 -12.90
C ASP A 35 -6.53 13.28 -14.37
N ALA A 36 -5.29 13.46 -14.82
CA ALA A 36 -4.88 13.12 -16.18
C ALA A 36 -4.60 11.63 -16.38
N ASP A 37 -4.70 10.82 -15.33
CA ASP A 37 -4.44 9.39 -15.40
C ASP A 37 -5.54 8.64 -16.16
N THR A 38 -5.12 7.70 -17.01
CA THR A 38 -5.97 6.76 -17.75
C THR A 38 -5.73 5.33 -17.31
#